data_AF-A0A968FNB1-F1
#
_entry.id   AF-A0A968FNB1-F1
#
_cell.length_a   1.000
_cell.length_b   1.000
_cell.length_c   1.000
_cell.angle_alpha   90.00
_cell.angle_beta   90.00
_cell.angle_gamma   90.00
#
_symmetry.space_group_name_H-M   'P 1'
#
loop_
_entity.id
_entity.type
_entity.pdbx_description
1 polymer ?
#
loop_
_entity_poly.entity_id
_entity_poly.type
_entity_poly.pdbx_seq_one_letter_code
_entity_poly.pdbx_strand_id
1 'polypeptide(L)'
;LDTRKTTPGLRRLEKYAVRCGGGTNHRFGLFDAVLIKDNHIKAAGGIIPAVARIRQKLGADRPVEVEATQLEEVRQALTAGADTILLDNMSLETIREAVKLIDKKAKIEVSGGVT
;
A
#
# COMPACT_ATOMS: atom_id res chain seq x y z
N LEU A 1 8.83 -7.57 2.79
CA LEU A 1 8.50 -6.51 3.77
C LEU A 1 7.78 -7.16 4.94
N ASP A 2 7.93 -6.65 6.16
CA ASP A 2 7.08 -7.05 7.30
C ASP A 2 5.74 -6.30 7.31
N THR A 3 4.92 -6.50 8.34
CA THR A 3 3.63 -5.80 8.48
C THR A 3 3.40 -5.31 9.91
N ARG A 4 2.17 -4.83 10.18
CA ARG A 4 1.69 -4.51 11.54
C ARG A 4 0.96 -5.67 12.23
N LYS A 5 0.87 -6.84 11.58
CA LYS A 5 0.33 -8.08 12.15
C LYS A 5 1.39 -8.73 13.05
N THR A 6 1.70 -8.03 14.14
CA THR A 6 2.78 -8.34 15.09
C THR A 6 2.21 -8.70 16.45
N THR A 7 2.94 -9.45 17.27
CA THR A 7 2.52 -9.72 18.66
C THR A 7 2.39 -8.39 19.43
N PRO A 8 1.27 -8.15 20.14
CA PRO A 8 1.09 -6.93 20.92
C PRO A 8 2.26 -6.69 21.89
N GLY A 9 2.78 -5.47 21.91
CA GLY A 9 3.95 -5.09 22.73
C GLY A 9 5.32 -5.46 22.16
N LEU A 10 5.41 -6.42 21.22
CA LEU A 10 6.69 -6.95 20.74
C LEU A 10 7.09 -6.44 19.35
N ARG A 11 6.32 -5.54 18.72
CA ARG A 11 6.57 -5.05 17.35
C ARG A 11 8.01 -4.62 17.10
N ARG A 12 8.64 -3.92 18.05
CA ARG A 12 10.03 -3.47 17.89
C ARG A 12 11.01 -4.64 17.75
N LEU A 13 10.82 -5.69 18.54
CA LEU A 13 11.65 -6.90 18.52
C LEU A 13 11.40 -7.70 17.23
N GLU A 14 10.15 -7.89 16.84
CA GLU A 14 9.80 -8.64 15.62
C GLU A 14 10.31 -7.93 14.35
N LYS A 15 10.14 -6.60 14.26
CA LYS A 15 10.70 -5.81 13.14
C LYS A 15 12.23 -5.79 13.12
N TYR A 16 12.88 -5.92 14.28
CA TYR A 16 14.33 -6.10 14.34
C TYR A 16 14.72 -7.48 13.81
N ALA A 17 14.01 -8.54 14.22
CA ALA A 17 14.26 -9.90 13.73
C ALA A 17 14.12 -10.01 12.19
N VAL A 18 13.13 -9.33 11.60
CA VAL A 18 12.99 -9.24 10.13
C VAL A 18 14.24 -8.66 9.49
N ARG A 19 14.78 -7.55 10.02
CA ARG A 19 16.03 -6.94 9.52
C ARG A 19 17.22 -7.88 9.65
N CYS A 20 17.34 -8.60 10.77
CA CYS A 20 18.40 -9.59 10.96
C CYS A 20 18.33 -10.72 9.93
N GLY A 21 17.12 -11.12 9.53
CA GLY A 21 16.90 -12.12 8.46
C GLY A 21 17.07 -11.57 7.03
N GLY A 22 17.50 -10.32 6.84
CA GLY A 22 17.68 -9.70 5.53
C GLY A 22 16.40 -9.09 4.93
N GLY A 23 15.28 -9.09 5.66
CA GLY A 23 14.05 -8.42 5.27
C GLY A 23 14.10 -6.90 5.48
N THR A 24 13.10 -6.21 4.95
CA THR A 24 12.92 -4.76 5.12
C THR A 24 11.62 -4.46 5.86
N ASN A 25 11.65 -3.41 6.69
CA ASN A 25 10.50 -3.01 7.48
C ASN A 25 9.56 -2.13 6.65
N HIS A 26 8.28 -2.47 6.63
CA HIS A 26 7.20 -1.54 6.28
C HIS A 26 6.99 -0.55 7.46
N ARG A 27 5.97 0.29 7.36
CA ARG A 27 5.58 1.24 8.41
C ARG A 27 5.42 0.54 9.77
N PHE A 28 5.90 1.21 10.81
CA PHE A 28 5.81 0.81 12.19
C PHE A 28 4.40 0.96 12.77
N GLY A 29 3.65 1.98 12.36
CA GLY A 29 2.38 2.35 12.97
C GLY A 29 1.39 2.99 12.00
N LEU A 30 0.45 3.74 12.57
CA LEU A 30 -0.45 4.62 11.80
C LEU A 30 0.10 6.05 11.68
N PHE A 31 1.09 6.39 12.49
CA PHE A 31 1.64 7.73 12.64
C PHE A 31 2.77 8.05 11.66
N ASP A 32 3.35 7.05 11.02
CA ASP A 32 4.62 7.15 10.30
C ASP A 32 4.49 7.12 8.77
N ALA A 33 3.44 6.52 8.22
CA ALA A 33 3.16 6.53 6.77
C ALA A 33 1.67 6.41 6.43
N VAL A 34 1.29 7.01 5.30
CA VAL A 34 -0.07 6.92 4.74
C VAL A 34 -0.19 5.64 3.91
N LEU A 35 -1.14 4.78 4.30
CA LEU A 35 -1.62 3.67 3.48
C LEU A 35 -3.14 3.66 3.55
N ILE A 36 -3.77 3.93 2.40
CA ILE A 36 -5.20 3.97 2.19
C ILE A 36 -5.68 2.54 1.92
N LYS A 37 -6.38 1.97 2.90
CA LYS A 37 -7.06 0.66 2.79
C LYS A 37 -8.51 0.78 2.31
N ASP A 38 -9.12 -0.35 1.98
CA ASP A 38 -10.53 -0.52 1.59
C ASP A 38 -11.53 0.29 2.46
N ASN A 39 -11.37 0.28 3.78
CA ASN A 39 -12.25 1.00 4.71
C ASN A 39 -12.18 2.52 4.51
N HIS A 40 -11.01 3.05 4.19
CA HIS A 40 -10.83 4.47 3.89
C HIS A 40 -11.42 4.82 2.53
N ILE A 41 -11.24 3.94 1.53
CA ILE A 41 -11.82 4.09 0.19
C ILE A 41 -13.34 4.17 0.29
N LYS A 42 -13.96 3.24 1.02
CA LYS A 42 -15.41 3.22 1.30
C LYS A 42 -15.85 4.51 2.01
N ALA A 43 -15.15 4.92 3.06
CA ALA A 43 -15.48 6.13 3.81
C ALA A 43 -15.30 7.43 3.01
N ALA A 44 -14.38 7.45 2.04
CA ALA A 44 -14.11 8.61 1.19
C ALA A 44 -15.00 8.67 -0.05
N GLY A 45 -15.69 7.58 -0.41
CA GLY A 45 -16.47 7.46 -1.64
C GLY A 45 -15.64 7.11 -2.88
N GLY A 46 -14.49 6.44 -2.71
CA GLY A 46 -13.62 5.97 -3.80
C GLY A 46 -12.14 6.32 -3.61
N ILE A 47 -11.29 5.79 -4.49
CA ILE A 47 -9.82 5.98 -4.43
C ILE A 47 -9.44 7.43 -4.72
N ILE A 48 -9.98 7.99 -5.81
CA ILE A 48 -9.70 9.36 -6.25
C ILE A 48 -9.99 10.38 -5.12
N PRO A 49 -11.18 10.42 -4.51
CA PRO A 49 -11.45 11.36 -3.41
C PRO A 49 -10.60 11.05 -2.16
N ALA A 50 -10.28 9.78 -1.87
CA ALA A 50 -9.44 9.42 -0.74
C ALA A 50 -8.02 10.02 -0.88
N VAL A 51 -7.38 9.82 -2.03
CA VAL A 51 -6.03 10.34 -2.30
C VAL A 51 -6.06 11.87 -2.37
N ALA A 52 -7.06 12.47 -3.04
CA ALA A 52 -7.19 13.93 -3.14
C ALA A 52 -7.27 14.60 -1.76
N ARG A 53 -8.04 14.04 -0.82
CA ARG A 53 -8.12 14.56 0.57
C ARG A 53 -6.79 14.51 1.29
N ILE A 54 -6.00 13.44 1.10
CA ILE A 54 -4.68 13.33 1.68
C ILE A 54 -3.73 14.36 1.07
N ARG A 55 -3.71 14.49 -0.25
CA ARG A 55 -2.86 15.46 -0.97
C ARG A 55 -3.17 16.89 -0.58
N GLN A 56 -4.45 17.24 -0.43
CA GLN A 56 -4.87 18.56 0.04
C GLN A 56 -4.33 18.88 1.45
N LYS A 57 -4.26 17.87 2.34
CA LYS A 57 -3.88 18.06 3.74
C LYS A 57 -2.38 17.97 3.99
N LEU A 58 -1.67 17.09 3.28
CA LEU A 58 -0.27 16.75 3.54
C LEU A 58 0.69 17.17 2.42
N GLY A 59 0.17 17.68 1.30
CA GLY A 59 0.97 18.03 0.13
C GLY A 59 1.46 16.80 -0.67
N ALA A 60 2.29 17.07 -1.67
CA ALA A 60 2.88 16.03 -2.53
C ALA A 60 4.08 15.33 -1.87
N ASP A 61 4.73 15.97 -0.90
CA ASP A 61 5.98 15.48 -0.30
C ASP A 61 5.79 14.24 0.58
N ARG A 62 4.55 13.94 1.00
CA ARG A 62 4.23 12.76 1.80
C ARG A 62 3.86 11.59 0.87
N PRO A 63 4.61 10.48 0.86
CA PRO A 63 4.25 9.33 0.04
C PRO A 63 2.89 8.75 0.45
N VAL A 64 2.06 8.44 -0.54
CA VAL A 64 0.74 7.84 -0.39
C VAL A 64 0.74 6.46 -1.02
N GLU A 65 0.48 5.45 -0.18
CA GLU A 65 0.25 4.08 -0.62
C GLU A 65 -1.26 3.81 -0.68
N VAL A 66 -1.72 3.09 -1.71
CA VAL A 66 -3.13 2.73 -1.91
C VAL A 66 -3.26 1.23 -2.12
N GLU A 67 -4.16 0.61 -1.38
CA GLU A 67 -4.57 -0.79 -1.56
C GLU A 67 -5.55 -0.91 -2.73
N ALA A 68 -5.31 -1.88 -3.60
CA ALA A 68 -6.15 -2.24 -4.73
C ALA A 68 -6.35 -3.76 -4.77
N THR A 69 -7.57 -4.18 -5.08
CA THR A 69 -8.01 -5.58 -5.17
C THR A 69 -8.34 -6.01 -6.59
N GLN A 70 -8.48 -5.05 -7.52
CA GLN A 70 -8.76 -5.28 -8.94
C GLN A 70 -8.06 -4.23 -9.83
N LEU A 71 -7.94 -4.53 -11.13
CA LEU A 71 -7.22 -3.67 -12.09
C LEU A 71 -7.83 -2.27 -12.24
N GLU A 72 -9.15 -2.13 -12.10
CA GLU A 72 -9.80 -0.83 -12.16
C GLU A 72 -9.34 0.09 -11.02
N GLU A 73 -9.18 -0.47 -9.81
CA GLU A 73 -8.65 0.26 -8.65
C GLU A 73 -7.19 0.67 -8.86
N VAL A 74 -6.39 -0.15 -9.55
CA VAL A 74 -5.03 0.21 -9.97
C VAL A 74 -5.05 1.42 -10.91
N ARG A 75 -5.96 1.45 -11.90
CA ARG A 75 -6.11 2.61 -12.81
C ARG A 75 -6.48 3.88 -12.05
N GLN A 76 -7.41 3.76 -11.09
CA GLN A 76 -7.83 4.88 -10.24
C GLN A 76 -6.69 5.39 -9.36
N ALA A 77 -5.92 4.49 -8.74
CA ALA A 77 -4.78 4.85 -7.90
C ALA A 77 -3.68 5.55 -8.71
N LEU A 78 -3.38 5.09 -9.92
CA LEU A 78 -2.46 5.77 -10.84
C LEU A 78 -2.96 7.17 -11.21
N THR A 79 -4.22 7.28 -11.62
CA THR A 79 -4.85 8.56 -11.99
C THR A 79 -4.84 9.55 -10.82
N ALA A 80 -5.04 9.04 -9.60
CA ALA A 80 -5.01 9.85 -8.39
C ALA A 80 -3.59 10.23 -7.92
N GLY A 81 -2.53 9.71 -8.55
CA GLY A 81 -1.15 10.00 -8.21
C GLY A 81 -0.68 9.33 -6.92
N ALA A 82 -1.06 8.06 -6.70
CA ALA A 82 -0.49 7.23 -5.64
C ALA A 82 0.99 6.92 -5.92
N ASP A 83 1.84 6.99 -4.90
CA ASP A 83 3.28 6.71 -5.03
C ASP A 83 3.58 5.20 -5.00
N THR A 84 2.73 4.45 -4.30
CA THR A 84 2.83 2.99 -4.17
C THR A 84 1.44 2.38 -4.26
N ILE A 85 1.32 1.30 -5.01
CA ILE A 85 0.08 0.55 -5.18
C ILE A 85 0.29 -0.85 -4.61
N LEU A 86 -0.48 -1.18 -3.57
CA LEU A 86 -0.49 -2.46 -2.90
C LEU A 86 -1.56 -3.34 -3.54
N LEU A 87 -1.12 -4.39 -4.25
CA LEU A 87 -1.97 -5.38 -4.90
C LEU A 87 -2.34 -6.45 -3.86
N ASP A 88 -3.56 -6.39 -3.33
CA ASP A 88 -4.02 -7.30 -2.27
C ASP A 88 -4.78 -8.50 -2.83
N ASN A 89 -4.30 -9.71 -2.51
CA ASN A 89 -4.92 -11.00 -2.86
C ASN A 89 -5.28 -11.17 -4.35
N MET A 90 -4.55 -10.50 -5.26
CA MET A 90 -4.73 -10.66 -6.70
C MET A 90 -4.10 -11.98 -7.20
N SER A 91 -4.68 -12.54 -8.27
CA SER A 91 -4.08 -13.69 -8.97
C SER A 91 -2.75 -13.29 -9.64
N LEU A 92 -1.86 -14.26 -9.89
CA LEU A 92 -0.59 -14.00 -10.60
C LEU A 92 -0.80 -13.41 -12.00
N GLU A 93 -1.88 -13.79 -12.68
CA GLU A 93 -2.26 -13.21 -13.98
C GLU A 93 -2.59 -11.73 -13.84
N THR A 94 -3.48 -11.41 -12.90
CA THR A 94 -3.88 -10.03 -12.60
C THR A 94 -2.70 -9.18 -12.13
N ILE A 95 -1.78 -9.74 -11.33
CA ILE A 95 -0.55 -9.04 -10.91
C ILE A 95 0.31 -8.69 -12.12
N ARG A 96 0.50 -9.60 -13.08
CA ARG A 96 1.29 -9.32 -14.30
C ARG A 96 0.65 -8.21 -15.14
N GLU A 97 -0.67 -8.20 -15.23
CA GLU A 97 -1.40 -7.13 -15.91
C GLU A 97 -1.29 -5.80 -15.18
N ALA A 98 -1.42 -5.81 -13.85
CA ALA A 98 -1.23 -4.63 -13.00
C ALA A 98 0.19 -4.05 -13.16
N VAL A 99 1.23 -4.89 -13.18
CA VAL A 99 2.61 -4.45 -13.39
C VAL A 99 2.79 -3.78 -14.74
N LYS A 100 2.23 -4.35 -15.82
CA LYS A 100 2.25 -3.74 -17.16
C LYS A 100 1.48 -2.42 -17.18
N LEU A 101 0.34 -2.36 -16.49
CA LEU A 101 -0.51 -1.17 -16.41
C LEU A 101 0.16 -0.02 -15.66
N ILE A 102 0.85 -0.33 -14.55
CA ILE A 102 1.54 0.64 -13.70
C ILE A 102 2.75 1.24 -14.42
N ASP A 103 3.44 0.44 -15.25
CA ASP A 103 4.50 0.92 -16.15
C ASP A 103 5.52 1.86 -15.46
N LYS A 104 6.00 1.44 -14.28
CA LYS A 104 6.95 2.18 -13.44
C LYS A 104 6.50 3.57 -12.95
N LYS A 105 5.23 3.95 -13.14
CA LYS A 105 4.67 5.23 -12.67
C LYS A 105 4.43 5.26 -11.17
N ALA A 106 4.31 4.09 -10.53
CA ALA A 106 4.21 3.92 -9.09
C ALA A 106 5.02 2.68 -8.67
N LYS A 107 5.43 2.63 -7.39
CA LYS A 107 5.97 1.40 -6.81
C LYS A 107 4.86 0.37 -6.66
N ILE A 108 5.24 -0.91 -6.69
CA ILE A 108 4.31 -2.03 -6.58
C ILE A 108 4.66 -2.81 -5.32
N GLU A 109 3.66 -3.04 -4.48
CA GLU A 109 3.73 -4.00 -3.37
C GLU A 109 2.70 -5.10 -3.62
N VAL A 110 3.03 -6.36 -3.31
CA VAL A 110 2.10 -7.49 -3.38
C VAL A 110 1.84 -7.99 -1.97
N SER A 111 0.57 -8.16 -1.62
CA SER A 111 0.10 -8.55 -0.29
C SER A 111 -0.94 -9.67 -0.38
N GLY A 112 -1.01 -10.48 0.67
CA GLY A 112 -1.99 -11.56 0.80
C GLY A 112 -1.57 -12.84 0.08
N GLY A 113 -1.83 -13.99 0.72
CA GLY A 113 -1.55 -15.31 0.13
C GLY A 113 -0.09 -15.58 -0.29
N VAL A 114 0.89 -14.85 0.25
CA VAL A 114 2.31 -15.02 -0.10
C VAL A 114 2.89 -16.22 0.66
N THR A 115 3.26 -17.26 -0.09
CA THR A 115 3.87 -18.51 0.39
C THR A 115 5.00 -18.93 -0.52
#